data_AF-A0A7D9D3C4-F1
#
_entry.id   AF-A0A7D9D3C4-F1
#
_cell.length_a   1.000
_cell.length_b   1.000
_cell.length_c   1.000
_cell.angle_alpha   90.00
_cell.angle_beta   90.00
_cell.angle_gamma   90.00
#
_symmetry.space_group_name_H-M   'P 1'
#
loop_
_entity.id
_entity.type
_entity.pdbx_description
1 polymer ?
#
loop_
_entity_poly.entity_id
_entity_poly.type
_entity_poly.pdbx_seq_one_letter_code
_entity_poly.pdbx_strand_id
1 'polypeptide(L)'
;MIRRVTLILLTVLLLGPISSLQPAEDVRKLSFYHTHTSEELSVTYYVGGQYDDAALRELNHFLRDFRTGDEIEMDPGVFDLLFEIQQNSGSTGVYQVISAYRSPATNEMLRSRSGGVARNSQHLLGKAIDIRLTDLDTAELRDVAVALQRGGVGHYGDSDFVHVDTGPVRRW
;
A
#
# COMPACT_ATOMS: atom_id res chain seq x y z
N MET A 1 -22.68 -35.23 76.31
CA MET A 1 -22.83 -35.30 74.83
C MET A 1 -23.01 -33.89 74.31
N ILE A 2 -22.14 -33.41 73.42
CA ILE A 2 -22.39 -32.49 72.29
C ILE A 2 -20.99 -32.08 71.76
N ARG A 3 -20.68 -32.56 70.56
CA ARG A 3 -19.47 -32.24 69.79
C ARG A 3 -19.69 -30.88 69.11
N ARG A 4 -18.71 -29.98 69.17
CA ARG A 4 -18.65 -28.81 68.28
C ARG A 4 -17.50 -29.01 67.29
N VAL A 5 -17.86 -29.29 66.04
CA VAL A 5 -16.94 -29.37 64.90
C VAL A 5 -16.88 -27.97 64.30
N THR A 6 -15.71 -27.36 64.30
CA THR A 6 -15.46 -26.09 63.60
C THR A 6 -15.05 -26.42 62.17
N LEU A 7 -15.89 -26.05 61.19
CA LEU A 7 -15.61 -26.20 59.78
C LEU A 7 -14.86 -24.93 59.31
N ILE A 8 -13.58 -25.06 58.97
CA ILE A 8 -12.82 -23.99 58.31
C ILE A 8 -13.06 -24.14 56.80
N LEU A 9 -13.75 -23.17 56.21
CA LEU A 9 -13.97 -23.13 54.76
C LEU A 9 -12.75 -22.46 54.11
N LEU A 10 -11.95 -23.25 53.39
CA LEU A 10 -10.80 -22.76 52.62
C LEU A 10 -11.30 -22.35 51.22
N THR A 11 -11.50 -21.05 50.98
CA THR A 11 -11.78 -20.52 49.64
C THR A 11 -10.50 -20.49 48.83
N VAL A 12 -10.38 -21.41 47.87
CA VAL A 12 -9.31 -21.40 46.85
C VAL A 12 -9.75 -20.45 45.73
N LEU A 13 -9.14 -19.27 45.66
CA LEU A 13 -9.25 -18.38 44.49
C LEU A 13 -8.37 -18.94 43.37
N LEU A 14 -9.00 -19.58 42.39
CA LEU A 14 -8.37 -19.98 41.13
C LEU A 14 -8.13 -18.73 40.28
N LEU A 15 -6.94 -18.12 40.42
CA LEU A 15 -6.41 -17.17 39.43
C LEU A 15 -6.03 -17.97 38.18
N GLY A 16 -6.95 -18.04 37.21
CA GLY A 16 -6.65 -18.52 35.87
C GLY A 16 -5.62 -17.61 35.17
N PRO A 17 -4.84 -18.13 34.23
CA PRO A 17 -3.87 -17.33 33.49
C PRO A 17 -4.61 -16.23 32.73
N ILE A 18 -4.21 -14.97 32.96
CA ILE A 18 -4.59 -13.86 32.10
C ILE A 18 -3.83 -14.07 30.80
N SER A 19 -4.47 -14.66 29.79
CA SER A 19 -3.93 -14.65 28.44
C SER A 19 -3.83 -13.21 27.97
N SER A 20 -2.62 -12.67 27.87
CA SER A 20 -2.38 -11.42 27.17
C SER A 20 -2.76 -11.65 25.70
N LEU A 21 -3.88 -11.08 25.27
CA LEU A 21 -4.14 -10.88 23.84
C LEU A 21 -3.06 -9.92 23.35
N GLN A 22 -1.97 -10.46 22.80
CA GLN A 22 -1.06 -9.64 22.01
C GLN A 22 -1.90 -9.10 20.84
N PRO A 23 -1.97 -7.77 20.64
CA PRO A 23 -2.59 -7.26 19.42
C PRO A 23 -1.91 -7.92 18.23
N ALA A 24 -2.70 -8.32 17.23
CA ALA A 24 -2.13 -8.79 15.97
C ALA A 24 -1.12 -7.74 15.48
N GLU A 25 0.09 -8.17 15.16
CA GLU A 25 1.12 -7.24 14.68
C GLU A 25 0.59 -6.50 13.45
N ASP A 26 0.82 -5.18 13.36
CA ASP A 26 0.49 -4.40 12.16
C ASP A 26 1.39 -4.90 11.03
N VAL A 27 0.82 -5.71 10.16
CA VAL A 27 1.48 -6.34 9.03
C VAL A 27 0.84 -5.79 7.76
N ARG A 28 1.64 -5.12 6.93
CA ARG A 28 1.19 -4.59 5.64
C ARG A 28 1.82 -5.36 4.52
N LYS A 29 0.95 -5.93 3.69
CA LYS A 29 1.31 -6.76 2.55
C LYS A 29 0.61 -6.23 1.31
N LEU A 30 1.34 -6.20 0.21
CA LEU A 30 0.82 -5.82 -1.10
C LEU A 30 1.19 -6.88 -2.13
N SER A 31 0.34 -7.04 -3.13
CA SER A 31 0.57 -7.92 -4.27
C SER A 31 0.43 -7.11 -5.55
N PHE A 32 1.37 -7.31 -6.47
CA PHE A 32 1.49 -6.55 -7.70
C PHE A 32 1.69 -7.46 -8.91
N TYR A 33 1.22 -6.97 -10.05
CA TYR A 33 1.55 -7.45 -11.38
C TYR A 33 1.94 -6.26 -12.26
N HIS A 34 3.13 -6.26 -12.85
CA HIS A 34 3.60 -5.14 -13.68
C HIS A 34 3.22 -5.38 -15.15
N THR A 35 2.34 -4.55 -15.70
CA THR A 35 1.69 -4.81 -17.00
C THR A 35 2.64 -4.78 -18.20
N HIS A 36 3.79 -4.12 -18.08
CA HIS A 36 4.80 -4.07 -19.15
C HIS A 36 5.91 -5.13 -19.05
N THR A 37 6.26 -5.57 -17.84
CA THR A 37 7.37 -6.53 -17.63
C THR A 37 6.84 -7.93 -17.34
N SER A 38 5.55 -8.06 -17.05
CA SER A 38 4.91 -9.30 -16.58
C SER A 38 5.51 -9.85 -15.28
N GLU A 39 6.26 -9.04 -14.55
CA GLU A 39 6.77 -9.40 -13.22
C GLU A 39 5.61 -9.41 -12.22
N GLU A 40 5.67 -10.33 -11.26
CA GLU A 40 4.77 -10.42 -10.12
C GLU A 40 5.57 -10.26 -8.83
N LEU A 41 4.98 -9.58 -7.86
CA LEU A 41 5.60 -9.39 -6.54
C LEU A 41 4.52 -9.46 -5.47
N SER A 42 4.75 -10.27 -4.43
CA SER A 42 3.94 -10.25 -3.21
C SER A 42 4.87 -10.07 -2.03
N VAL A 43 4.74 -8.93 -1.34
CA VAL A 43 5.74 -8.49 -0.38
C VAL A 43 5.08 -7.95 0.87
N THR A 44 5.58 -8.37 2.03
CA THR A 44 5.30 -7.75 3.32
C THR A 44 6.36 -6.69 3.56
N TYR A 45 5.97 -5.41 3.50
CA TYR A 45 6.93 -4.29 3.55
C TYR A 45 6.94 -3.57 4.89
N TYR A 46 5.99 -3.89 5.78
CA TYR A 46 5.88 -3.28 7.10
C TYR A 46 5.41 -4.32 8.11
N VAL A 47 6.10 -4.39 9.25
CA VAL A 47 5.77 -5.28 10.37
C VAL A 47 6.00 -4.54 11.69
N GLY A 48 5.00 -4.54 12.56
CA GLY A 48 5.16 -4.14 13.96
C GLY A 48 5.65 -2.71 14.17
N GLY A 49 5.34 -1.80 13.24
CA GLY A 49 5.75 -0.40 13.35
C GLY A 49 6.93 0.01 12.45
N GLN A 50 7.57 -0.93 11.75
CA GLN A 50 8.80 -0.69 10.99
C GLN A 50 8.69 -1.18 9.54
N TYR A 51 9.28 -0.41 8.62
CA TYR A 51 9.49 -0.87 7.25
C TYR A 51 10.61 -1.91 7.18
N ASP A 52 10.47 -2.86 6.28
CA ASP A 52 11.52 -3.82 5.94
C ASP A 52 12.36 -3.26 4.78
N ASP A 53 13.62 -2.93 5.05
CA ASP A 53 14.54 -2.36 4.06
C ASP A 53 14.79 -3.28 2.84
N ALA A 54 14.74 -4.60 3.02
CA ALA A 54 14.91 -5.55 1.93
C ALA A 54 13.67 -5.55 1.03
N ALA A 55 12.48 -5.54 1.63
CA ALA A 55 11.22 -5.41 0.92
C ALA A 55 11.13 -4.08 0.15
N LEU A 56 11.56 -2.97 0.76
CA LEU A 56 11.59 -1.66 0.08
C LEU A 56 12.55 -1.66 -1.12
N ARG A 57 13.72 -2.30 -1.01
CA ARG A 57 14.63 -2.46 -2.17
C ARG A 57 14.01 -3.32 -3.28
N GLU A 58 13.32 -4.40 -2.92
CA GLU A 58 12.61 -5.25 -3.88
C GLU A 58 11.50 -4.46 -4.61
N LEU A 59 10.74 -3.64 -3.86
CA LEU A 59 9.76 -2.72 -4.44
C LEU A 59 10.39 -1.69 -5.37
N ASN A 60 11.52 -1.09 -5.00
CA ASN A 60 12.22 -0.12 -5.85
C ASN A 60 12.65 -0.75 -7.18
N HIS A 61 13.17 -1.97 -7.16
CA HIS A 61 13.52 -2.71 -8.38
C HIS A 61 12.27 -3.05 -9.20
N PHE A 62 11.23 -3.60 -8.56
CA PHE A 62 9.99 -3.96 -9.25
C PHE A 62 9.30 -2.75 -9.92
N LEU A 63 9.37 -1.58 -9.26
CA LEU A 63 8.75 -0.33 -9.69
C LEU A 63 9.70 0.61 -10.47
N ARG A 64 10.85 0.08 -10.91
CA ARG A 64 11.81 0.80 -11.76
C ARG A 64 11.17 1.30 -13.05
N ASP A 65 11.80 2.26 -13.70
CA ASP A 65 11.39 2.66 -15.03
C ASP A 65 11.63 1.49 -16.00
N PHE A 66 10.56 0.80 -16.41
CA PHE A 66 10.66 -0.38 -17.27
C PHE A 66 11.30 -0.11 -18.64
N ARG A 67 11.40 1.17 -19.07
CA ARG A 67 12.00 1.53 -20.36
C ARG A 67 13.51 1.70 -20.28
N THR A 68 14.01 2.24 -19.17
CA THR A 68 15.45 2.53 -19.01
C THR A 68 16.14 1.58 -18.04
N GLY A 69 15.39 0.93 -17.16
CA GLY A 69 15.91 0.14 -16.05
C GLY A 69 16.34 0.98 -14.85
N ASP A 70 16.20 2.31 -14.91
CA ASP A 70 16.59 3.19 -13.81
C ASP A 70 15.70 2.97 -12.60
N GLU A 71 16.30 2.93 -11.43
CA GLU A 71 15.65 2.79 -10.13
C GLU A 71 15.71 4.11 -9.35
N ILE A 72 14.81 4.26 -8.38
CA ILE A 72 14.84 5.29 -7.36
C ILE A 72 14.42 4.70 -6.02
N GLU A 73 14.83 5.34 -4.93
CA GLU A 73 14.18 5.13 -3.64
C GLU A 73 12.75 5.68 -3.70
N MET A 74 11.77 4.78 -3.78
CA MET A 74 10.35 5.15 -3.74
C MET A 74 9.98 5.62 -2.33
N ASP A 75 9.08 6.60 -2.25
CA ASP A 75 8.51 7.06 -1.00
C ASP A 75 7.63 5.95 -0.38
N PRO A 76 7.96 5.42 0.82
CA PRO A 76 7.16 4.38 1.46
C PRO A 76 5.69 4.79 1.69
N GLY A 77 5.41 6.09 1.75
CA GLY A 77 4.05 6.61 1.84
C GLY A 77 3.17 6.22 0.65
N VAL A 78 3.74 5.93 -0.53
CA VAL A 78 3.00 5.38 -1.68
C VAL A 78 2.46 3.99 -1.33
N PHE A 79 3.28 3.14 -0.71
CA PHE A 79 2.88 1.79 -0.33
C PHE A 79 1.83 1.81 0.78
N ASP A 80 1.98 2.72 1.75
CA ASP A 80 0.97 2.92 2.78
C ASP A 80 -0.36 3.39 2.18
N LEU A 81 -0.33 4.26 1.17
CA LEU A 81 -1.53 4.71 0.48
C LEU A 81 -2.24 3.56 -0.24
N LEU A 82 -1.49 2.71 -0.94
CA LEU A 82 -2.07 1.52 -1.57
C LEU A 82 -2.67 0.56 -0.54
N PHE A 83 -1.97 0.33 0.58
CA PHE A 83 -2.50 -0.52 1.64
C PHE A 83 -3.80 0.05 2.22
N GLU A 84 -3.85 1.35 2.50
CA GLU A 84 -5.09 1.99 2.97
C GLU A 84 -6.21 1.95 1.94
N ILE A 85 -5.92 2.07 0.64
CA ILE A 85 -6.91 1.90 -0.42
C ILE A 85 -7.54 0.51 -0.33
N GLN A 86 -6.75 -0.57 -0.22
CA GLN A 86 -7.29 -1.93 -0.07
C GLN A 86 -8.14 -2.07 1.20
N GLN A 87 -7.67 -1.54 2.33
CA GLN A 87 -8.40 -1.62 3.59
C GLN A 87 -9.74 -0.88 3.54
N ASN A 88 -9.81 0.26 2.83
CA ASN A 88 -11.02 1.07 2.74
C ASN A 88 -11.99 0.62 1.64
N SER A 89 -11.51 -0.08 0.61
CA SER A 89 -12.38 -0.70 -0.40
C SER A 89 -12.82 -2.12 -0.05
N GLY A 90 -12.13 -2.79 0.88
CA GLY A 90 -12.31 -4.22 1.14
C GLY A 90 -11.77 -5.12 0.03
N SER A 91 -11.02 -4.54 -0.92
CA SER A 91 -10.39 -5.26 -2.03
C SER A 91 -9.39 -6.29 -1.52
N THR A 92 -9.35 -7.43 -2.18
CA THR A 92 -8.29 -8.45 -2.00
C THR A 92 -7.49 -8.70 -3.27
N GLY A 93 -7.79 -7.94 -4.33
CA GLY A 93 -7.16 -8.05 -5.63
C GLY A 93 -5.71 -7.63 -5.67
N VAL A 94 -5.10 -7.93 -6.81
CA VAL A 94 -3.71 -7.61 -7.13
C VAL A 94 -3.67 -6.24 -7.79
N TYR A 95 -2.73 -5.39 -7.36
CA TYR A 95 -2.46 -4.14 -8.05
C TYR A 95 -1.79 -4.42 -9.39
N GLN A 96 -2.46 -4.05 -10.48
CA GLN A 96 -1.83 -4.02 -11.79
C GLN A 96 -1.16 -2.68 -11.96
N VAL A 97 0.17 -2.69 -12.09
CA VAL A 97 1.00 -1.50 -12.22
C VAL A 97 1.17 -1.14 -13.68
N ILE A 98 0.76 0.07 -14.03
CA ILE A 98 0.94 0.65 -15.37
C ILE A 98 2.28 1.41 -15.41
N SER A 99 2.56 2.22 -14.39
CA SER A 99 3.81 2.98 -14.28
C SER A 99 4.06 3.36 -12.83
N ALA A 100 5.32 3.41 -12.40
CA ALA A 100 5.71 3.92 -11.09
C ALA A 100 6.82 4.96 -11.27
N TYR A 101 8.06 4.69 -10.88
CA TYR A 101 9.15 5.62 -11.18
C TYR A 101 9.29 5.84 -12.69
N ARG A 102 9.52 7.09 -13.08
CA ARG A 102 9.85 7.47 -14.46
C ARG A 102 11.16 8.21 -14.44
N SER A 103 12.15 7.73 -15.19
CA SER A 103 13.39 8.45 -15.42
C SER A 103 13.11 9.80 -16.09
N PRO A 104 14.01 10.80 -15.94
CA PRO A 104 13.92 12.05 -16.69
C PRO A 104 13.78 11.84 -18.20
N ALA A 105 14.47 10.83 -18.76
CA ALA A 105 14.39 10.48 -20.17
C ALA A 105 12.99 9.99 -20.59
N THR A 106 12.40 9.06 -19.82
CA THR A 106 11.03 8.59 -20.06
C THR A 106 10.01 9.69 -19.89
N ASN A 107 10.14 10.53 -18.86
CA ASN A 107 9.19 11.62 -18.64
C ASN A 107 9.21 12.61 -19.81
N GLU A 108 10.39 13.02 -20.30
CA GLU A 108 10.49 13.90 -21.46
C GLU A 108 9.95 13.25 -22.75
N MET A 109 10.25 11.98 -22.96
CA MET A 109 9.72 11.21 -24.09
C MET A 109 8.17 11.20 -24.08
N LEU A 110 7.53 10.95 -22.92
CA LEU A 110 6.07 10.96 -22.82
C LEU A 110 5.47 12.36 -22.97
N ARG A 111 6.15 13.40 -22.46
CA ARG A 111 5.76 14.81 -22.66
C ARG A 111 5.79 15.22 -24.12
N SER A 112 6.75 14.73 -24.90
CA SER A 112 6.83 15.04 -26.33
C SER A 112 5.67 14.42 -27.13
N ARG A 113 5.03 13.38 -26.60
CA ARG A 113 3.97 12.61 -27.25
C ARG A 113 2.57 12.95 -26.77
N SER A 114 2.44 13.65 -25.63
CA SER A 114 1.14 13.93 -25.01
C SER A 114 1.17 15.21 -24.17
N GLY A 115 0.05 15.92 -24.13
CA GLY A 115 -0.13 17.10 -23.27
C GLY A 115 -0.42 16.78 -21.79
N GLY A 116 -0.65 15.51 -21.46
CA GLY A 116 -1.09 15.07 -20.12
C GLY A 116 0.02 14.80 -19.11
N VAL A 117 1.30 14.99 -19.49
CA VAL A 117 2.45 14.66 -18.63
C VAL A 117 3.11 15.94 -18.11
N ALA A 118 3.16 16.08 -16.78
CA ALA A 118 3.75 17.24 -16.13
C ALA A 118 5.29 17.23 -16.21
N ARG A 119 5.88 18.44 -16.31
CA ARG A 119 7.35 18.60 -16.23
C ARG A 119 7.91 18.19 -14.88
N ASN A 120 7.22 18.55 -13.80
CA ASN A 120 7.58 18.24 -12.42
C ASN A 120 6.66 17.15 -11.86
N SER A 121 6.60 16.01 -12.57
CA SER A 121 5.76 14.88 -12.20
C SER A 121 6.21 14.24 -10.88
N GLN A 122 5.28 13.80 -10.03
CA GLN A 122 5.60 13.04 -8.82
C GLN A 122 6.26 11.68 -9.13
N HIS A 123 6.06 11.14 -10.33
CA HIS A 123 6.76 9.94 -10.80
C HIS A 123 8.28 10.12 -10.87
N LEU A 124 8.78 11.33 -11.14
CA LEU A 124 10.23 11.61 -11.16
C LEU A 124 10.86 11.56 -9.76
N LEU A 125 10.03 11.70 -8.73
CA LEU A 125 10.46 11.80 -7.33
C LEU A 125 10.26 10.49 -6.56
N GLY A 126 9.82 9.42 -7.23
CA GLY A 126 9.46 8.16 -6.56
C GLY A 126 8.19 8.27 -5.70
N LYS A 127 7.34 9.26 -5.98
CA LYS A 127 6.18 9.62 -5.14
C LYS A 127 4.83 9.31 -5.76
N ALA A 128 4.80 8.58 -6.87
CA ALA A 128 3.57 8.29 -7.59
C ALA A 128 3.56 6.92 -8.24
N ILE A 129 2.36 6.40 -8.43
CA ILE A 129 2.09 5.16 -9.12
C ILE A 129 0.76 5.24 -9.87
N ASP A 130 0.76 4.66 -11.07
CA ASP A 130 -0.41 4.48 -11.92
C ASP A 130 -0.83 3.02 -11.82
N ILE A 131 -2.07 2.78 -11.36
CA ILE A 131 -2.56 1.46 -10.97
C ILE A 131 -3.99 1.21 -11.42
N ARG A 132 -4.35 -0.06 -11.46
CA ARG A 132 -5.74 -0.54 -11.30
C ARG A 132 -5.75 -1.78 -10.41
N LEU A 133 -6.91 -2.19 -9.93
CA LEU A 133 -7.08 -3.41 -9.14
C LEU A 133 -7.84 -4.46 -9.96
N THR A 134 -7.53 -5.74 -9.74
CA THR A 134 -8.17 -6.84 -10.48
C THR A 134 -9.63 -7.06 -10.13
N ASP A 135 -10.08 -6.59 -8.98
CA ASP A 135 -11.41 -6.80 -8.41
C ASP A 135 -12.17 -5.49 -8.12
N LEU A 136 -11.65 -4.34 -8.59
CA LEU A 136 -12.23 -3.03 -8.35
C LEU A 136 -12.18 -2.16 -9.61
N ASP A 137 -13.33 -1.62 -10.02
CA ASP A 137 -13.39 -0.69 -11.15
C ASP A 137 -12.59 0.60 -10.85
N THR A 138 -11.95 1.18 -11.87
CA THR A 138 -11.09 2.35 -11.68
C THR A 138 -11.83 3.59 -11.17
N ALA A 139 -13.13 3.71 -11.43
CA ALA A 139 -13.96 4.77 -10.86
C ALA A 139 -14.13 4.62 -9.33
N GLU A 140 -14.33 3.40 -8.85
CA GLU A 140 -14.46 3.13 -7.41
C GLU A 140 -13.09 3.25 -6.70
N LEU A 141 -12.03 2.74 -7.33
CA LEU A 141 -10.66 2.94 -6.87
C LEU A 141 -10.32 4.44 -6.71
N ARG A 142 -10.68 5.27 -7.70
CA ARG A 142 -10.52 6.73 -7.62
C ARG A 142 -11.26 7.29 -6.41
N ASP A 143 -12.52 6.91 -6.21
CA ASP A 143 -13.34 7.47 -5.14
C ASP A 143 -12.80 7.14 -3.75
N VAL A 144 -12.30 5.91 -3.56
CA VAL A 144 -11.60 5.51 -2.34
C VAL A 144 -10.31 6.31 -2.15
N ALA A 145 -9.45 6.38 -3.17
CA ALA A 145 -8.19 7.14 -3.09
C ALA A 145 -8.42 8.64 -2.80
N VAL A 146 -9.46 9.22 -3.41
CA VAL A 146 -9.90 10.59 -3.18
C VAL A 146 -10.31 10.80 -1.72
N ALA A 147 -11.09 9.88 -1.15
CA ALA A 147 -11.60 9.99 0.22
C ALA A 147 -10.46 10.00 1.27
N LEU A 148 -9.34 9.33 0.99
CA LEU A 148 -8.19 9.28 1.90
C LEU A 148 -7.47 10.62 2.07
N GLN A 149 -7.55 11.54 1.09
CA GLN A 149 -6.93 12.87 1.17
C GLN A 149 -5.41 12.84 1.48
N ARG A 150 -4.70 11.83 0.96
CA ARG A 150 -3.25 11.62 1.19
C ARG A 150 -2.32 12.11 0.09
N GLY A 151 -2.88 12.62 -1.01
CA GLY A 151 -2.12 13.29 -2.06
C GLY A 151 -2.93 13.46 -3.34
N GLY A 152 -2.24 13.56 -4.48
CA GLY A 152 -2.86 13.73 -5.79
C GLY A 152 -3.55 12.46 -6.28
N VAL A 153 -4.72 12.63 -6.90
CA VAL A 153 -5.45 11.53 -7.57
C VAL A 153 -5.85 11.96 -8.98
N GLY A 154 -5.46 11.19 -9.99
CA GLY A 154 -5.87 11.39 -11.38
C GLY A 154 -6.66 10.19 -11.91
N HIS A 155 -7.77 10.39 -12.61
CA HIS A 155 -8.54 9.27 -13.19
C HIS A 155 -8.48 9.25 -14.71
N TYR A 156 -7.99 8.14 -15.26
CA TYR A 156 -7.82 7.95 -16.69
C TYR A 156 -8.72 6.81 -17.17
N GLY A 157 -10.04 7.02 -17.13
CA GLY A 157 -11.04 6.00 -17.48
C GLY A 157 -10.84 5.36 -18.85
N ASP A 158 -10.54 6.16 -19.88
CA ASP A 158 -10.30 5.66 -21.24
C ASP A 158 -9.06 4.76 -21.34
N SER A 159 -8.08 4.95 -20.45
CA SER A 159 -6.86 4.14 -20.37
C SER A 159 -6.90 3.10 -19.25
N ASP A 160 -8.03 3.00 -18.54
CA ASP A 160 -8.30 2.07 -17.45
C ASP A 160 -7.23 2.09 -16.34
N PHE A 161 -6.90 3.27 -15.80
CA PHE A 161 -6.07 3.37 -14.58
C PHE A 161 -6.38 4.60 -13.71
N VAL A 162 -5.90 4.55 -12.47
CA VAL A 162 -5.90 5.65 -11.51
C VAL A 162 -4.45 5.98 -11.17
N HIS A 163 -4.12 7.27 -11.24
CA HIS A 163 -2.89 7.83 -10.71
C HIS A 163 -3.09 8.17 -9.23
N VAL A 164 -2.14 7.78 -8.37
CA VAL A 164 -2.06 8.26 -6.98
C VAL A 164 -0.64 8.72 -6.66
N ASP A 165 -0.53 9.80 -5.88
CA ASP A 165 0.75 10.35 -5.43
C ASP A 165 0.73 10.76 -3.95
N THR A 166 1.91 10.93 -3.34
CA THR A 166 2.10 11.45 -1.96
C THR A 166 2.44 12.95 -1.92
N GLY A 167 2.13 13.67 -3.00
CA GLY A 167 2.29 15.12 -3.12
C GLY A 167 1.12 15.89 -2.50
N PRO A 168 0.96 17.18 -2.88
CA PRO A 168 -0.19 17.98 -2.43
C PRO A 168 -1.52 17.38 -2.88
N VAL A 169 -2.54 17.45 -2.02
CA VAL A 169 -3.90 16.99 -2.32
C VAL A 169 -4.48 17.78 -3.49
N ARG A 170 -4.78 17.08 -4.57
CA ARG A 170 -5.36 17.62 -5.81
C ARG A 170 -6.02 16.50 -6.60
N ARG A 171 -6.91 16.85 -7.52
CA ARG A 171 -7.68 15.87 -8.30
C ARG A 171 -7.77 16.32 -9.75
N TRP A 172 -7.69 15.39 -10.71
CA TRP A 172 -7.82 15.68 -12.14
C TRP A 172 -8.36 14.49 -12.94
#